data_AF-A0A4C2ZCZ7-F1
#
_entry.id   AF-A0A4C2ZCZ7-F1
#
_cell.length_a   1.000
_cell.length_b   1.000
_cell.length_c   1.000
_cell.angle_alpha   90.00
_cell.angle_beta   90.00
_cell.angle_gamma   90.00
#
_symmetry.space_group_name_H-M   'P 1'
#
loop_
_entity.id
_entity.type
_entity.pdbx_description
1 polymer ?
#
loop_
_entity_poly.entity_id
_entity_poly.type
_entity_poly.pdbx_seq_one_letter_code
_entity_poly.pdbx_strand_id
1 'polypeptide(L)'
;MLNKYGHPYIGGAFCTDRMKSVPFAKYCQEKFGKGNYITWLGIRTDEPNRLKRANGFRYLADISDFEKQDVLDWWSEQKFDLGIQEHLGNCVFCIKKSMQKVALAAMDEPELADAFINILDTEIKTGKEPVMYRGNNTLKSLIALFSDISRDELASRMTSMRQYDSGSCSESCEAFSCQLGFNFEDAA
;
A
#
# COMPACT_ATOMS: atom_id res chain seq x y z
N MET A 1 -4.64 5.10 16.55
CA MET A 1 -4.51 5.96 15.35
C MET A 1 -5.84 6.64 15.05
N LEU A 2 -6.92 5.89 14.79
CA LEU A 2 -8.25 6.42 14.48
C LEU A 2 -8.79 7.43 15.50
N ASN A 3 -8.75 7.11 16.80
CA ASN A 3 -9.18 8.03 17.86
C ASN A 3 -8.47 9.40 17.87
N LYS A 4 -7.22 9.48 17.40
CA LYS A 4 -6.40 10.70 17.46
C LYS A 4 -6.34 11.44 16.13
N TYR A 5 -6.33 10.73 15.01
CA TYR A 5 -6.09 11.27 13.67
C TYR A 5 -7.28 11.09 12.71
N GLY A 6 -8.34 10.39 13.13
CA GLY A 6 -9.45 10.00 12.25
C GLY A 6 -9.11 8.83 11.33
N HIS A 7 -10.03 8.50 10.43
CA HIS A 7 -9.77 7.55 9.35
C HIS A 7 -8.82 8.15 8.30
N PRO A 8 -7.94 7.34 7.70
CA PRO A 8 -7.12 7.81 6.59
C PRO A 8 -7.99 8.05 5.35
N TYR A 9 -7.61 9.03 4.54
CA TYR A 9 -8.25 9.34 3.26
C TYR A 9 -7.19 9.75 2.24
N ILE A 10 -7.54 9.84 0.95
CA ILE A 10 -6.58 10.06 -0.15
C ILE A 10 -5.59 11.21 0.11
N GLY A 11 -6.05 12.33 0.66
CA GLY A 11 -5.22 13.50 1.01
C GLY A 11 -4.58 13.44 2.40
N GLY A 12 -5.17 12.67 3.33
CA GLY A 12 -4.70 12.49 4.70
C GLY A 12 -4.28 11.05 4.95
N ALA A 13 -3.21 10.62 4.27
CA ALA A 13 -2.67 9.26 4.35
C ALA A 13 -1.91 8.99 5.68
N PHE A 14 -2.46 9.44 6.82
CA PHE A 14 -1.81 9.39 8.13
C PHE A 14 -1.45 7.98 8.58
N CYS A 15 -2.12 6.96 8.04
CA CYS A 15 -1.78 5.56 8.29
C CYS A 15 -0.34 5.23 7.88
N THR A 16 0.18 5.81 6.79
CA THR A 16 1.56 5.58 6.35
C THR A 16 2.56 6.12 7.35
N ASP A 17 2.40 7.38 7.73
CA ASP A 17 3.29 8.00 8.73
C ASP A 17 3.22 7.24 10.07
N ARG A 18 2.02 7.04 10.61
CA ARG A 18 1.83 6.55 11.99
C ARG A 18 2.03 5.04 12.14
N MET A 19 1.75 4.25 11.10
CA MET A 19 1.80 2.79 11.16
C MET A 19 2.98 2.19 10.40
N LYS A 20 3.67 2.96 9.54
CA LYS A 20 4.81 2.48 8.77
C LYS A 20 6.07 3.27 9.08
N SER A 21 6.09 4.55 8.72
CA SER A 21 7.31 5.36 8.68
C SER A 21 7.87 5.67 10.07
N VAL A 22 7.03 6.12 11.01
CA VAL A 22 7.45 6.43 12.38
C VAL A 22 7.89 5.19 13.16
N PRO A 23 7.12 4.07 13.18
CA PRO A 23 7.58 2.84 13.83
C PRO A 23 8.90 2.32 13.26
N PHE A 24 9.06 2.34 11.93
CA PHE A 24 10.31 1.98 11.27
C PHE A 24 11.48 2.83 11.77
N ALA A 25 11.36 4.16 11.68
CA ALA A 25 12.45 5.07 12.02
C ALA A 25 12.87 4.91 13.49
N LYS A 26 11.88 4.82 14.40
CA LYS A 26 12.14 4.59 15.83
C LYS A 26 12.88 3.28 16.08
N TYR A 27 12.42 2.19 15.46
CA TYR A 27 13.06 0.88 15.61
C TYR A 27 14.52 0.92 15.14
N CYS A 28 14.77 1.44 13.93
CA CYS A 28 16.12 1.47 13.38
C CYS A 28 17.06 2.38 14.19
N GLN A 29 16.60 3.55 14.62
CA GLN A 29 17.39 4.45 15.46
C GLN A 29 17.71 3.83 16.82
N GLU A 30 16.76 3.14 17.45
CA GLU A 30 16.97 2.47 18.75
C GLU A 30 17.94 1.29 18.62
N LYS A 31 17.83 0.48 17.55
CA LYS A 31 18.61 -0.76 17.40
C LYS A 31 19.98 -0.56 16.78
N PHE A 32 20.10 0.32 15.81
CA PHE A 32 21.32 0.50 15.03
C PHE A 32 22.03 1.83 15.32
N GLY A 33 21.33 2.79 15.92
CA GLY A 33 21.82 4.14 16.16
C GLY A 33 21.52 5.07 14.97
N LYS A 34 21.19 6.33 15.27
CA LYS A 34 20.95 7.34 14.24
C LYS A 34 22.19 7.54 13.37
N GLY A 35 22.03 7.51 12.06
CA GLY A 35 23.06 7.66 11.04
C GLY A 35 23.95 6.43 10.84
N ASN A 36 23.69 5.34 11.56
CA ASN A 36 24.56 4.16 11.59
C ASN A 36 23.96 2.95 10.87
N TYR A 37 23.00 3.18 9.97
CA TYR A 37 22.42 2.16 9.10
C TYR A 37 22.14 2.71 7.70
N ILE A 38 22.03 1.79 6.74
CA ILE A 38 21.60 2.07 5.37
C ILE A 38 20.30 1.29 5.14
N THR A 39 19.28 1.99 4.65
CA THR A 39 17.99 1.40 4.30
C THR A 39 18.00 1.00 2.83
N TRP A 40 17.91 -0.30 2.56
CA TRP A 40 17.76 -0.85 1.21
C TRP A 40 16.28 -1.06 0.89
N LEU A 41 15.84 -0.55 -0.26
CA LEU A 41 14.48 -0.69 -0.76
C LEU A 41 14.48 -1.43 -2.10
N GLY A 42 13.59 -2.40 -2.25
CA GLY A 42 13.45 -3.20 -3.48
C GLY A 42 12.80 -2.46 -4.66
N ILE A 43 13.09 -1.17 -4.84
CA ILE A 43 12.61 -0.38 -5.98
C ILE A 43 13.52 -0.64 -7.18
N ARG A 44 12.89 -1.00 -8.30
CA ARG A 44 13.52 -1.47 -9.53
C ARG A 44 13.83 -0.32 -10.50
N THR A 45 14.60 -0.63 -11.55
CA THR A 45 14.96 0.32 -12.61
C THR A 45 13.76 0.80 -13.44
N ASP A 46 12.76 -0.08 -13.64
CA ASP A 46 11.49 0.22 -14.32
C ASP A 46 10.53 1.10 -13.50
N GLU A 47 10.96 1.58 -12.32
CA GLU A 47 10.17 2.43 -11.41
C GLU A 47 10.78 3.82 -11.20
N PRO A 48 11.15 4.59 -12.25
CA PRO A 48 11.98 5.80 -12.13
C PRO A 48 11.34 6.89 -11.26
N ASN A 49 10.01 6.99 -11.23
CA ASN A 49 9.28 7.94 -10.38
C ASN A 49 9.43 7.67 -8.87
N ARG A 50 9.85 6.45 -8.49
CA ARG A 50 10.09 6.03 -7.11
C ARG A 50 11.56 6.16 -6.70
N LEU A 51 12.48 6.36 -7.64
CA LEU A 51 13.92 6.50 -7.38
C LEU A 51 14.26 7.93 -6.95
N LYS A 52 14.20 8.20 -5.65
CA LYS A 52 14.60 9.50 -5.09
C LYS A 52 15.89 9.38 -4.32
N ARG A 53 16.96 10.05 -4.77
CA ARG A 53 18.24 10.02 -4.06
C ARG A 53 18.08 10.69 -2.69
N ALA A 54 18.47 9.97 -1.65
CA ALA A 54 18.48 10.45 -0.28
C ALA A 54 19.64 9.80 0.49
N ASN A 55 20.22 10.55 1.44
CA ASN A 55 21.26 10.02 2.31
C ASN A 55 20.71 8.91 3.19
N GLY A 56 21.48 7.82 3.37
CA GLY A 56 21.05 6.66 4.15
C GLY A 56 20.10 5.70 3.44
N PHE A 57 19.72 5.96 2.18
CA PHE A 57 18.84 5.08 1.40
C PHE A 57 19.55 4.56 0.15
N ARG A 58 19.23 3.32 -0.23
CA ARG A 58 19.69 2.63 -1.44
C ARG A 58 18.54 1.84 -2.06
N TYR A 59 18.62 1.59 -3.35
CA TYR A 59 17.60 0.90 -4.14
C TYR A 59 18.17 -0.35 -4.82
N LEU A 60 17.32 -1.31 -5.17
CA LEU A 60 17.73 -2.44 -6.02
C LEU A 60 18.28 -1.94 -7.37
N ALA A 61 17.72 -0.85 -7.89
CA ALA A 61 18.22 -0.13 -9.06
C ALA A 61 19.67 0.42 -8.92
N ASP A 62 20.22 0.54 -7.70
CA ASP A 62 21.60 0.98 -7.50
C ASP A 62 22.61 -0.14 -7.77
N ILE A 63 22.18 -1.40 -7.80
CA ILE A 63 23.05 -2.59 -7.91
C ILE A 63 22.67 -3.55 -9.04
N SER A 64 21.57 -3.30 -9.74
CA SER A 64 21.08 -4.14 -10.82
C SER A 64 20.22 -3.34 -11.79
N ASP A 65 20.04 -3.87 -12.99
CA ASP A 65 19.12 -3.38 -14.02
C ASP A 65 17.75 -4.08 -14.00
N PHE A 66 17.48 -4.89 -12.97
CA PHE A 66 16.29 -5.74 -12.89
C PHE A 66 14.98 -4.95 -12.97
N GLU A 67 14.11 -5.40 -13.86
CA GLU A 67 12.73 -4.97 -14.00
C GLU A 67 11.79 -5.98 -13.31
N LYS A 68 10.48 -5.73 -13.41
CA LYS A 68 9.46 -6.59 -12.77
C LYS A 68 9.58 -8.05 -13.17
N GLN A 69 9.83 -8.33 -14.45
CA GLN A 69 9.87 -9.70 -14.96
C GLN A 69 11.09 -10.46 -14.42
N ASP A 70 12.27 -9.82 -14.34
CA ASP A 70 13.47 -10.45 -13.77
C ASP A 70 13.25 -10.89 -12.33
N VAL A 71 12.56 -10.07 -11.53
CA VAL A 71 12.21 -10.41 -10.14
C VAL A 71 11.24 -11.58 -10.08
N LEU A 72 10.23 -11.61 -10.97
CA LEU A 72 9.26 -12.71 -11.02
C LEU A 72 9.90 -14.02 -11.48
N ASP A 73 10.77 -13.96 -12.47
CA ASP A 73 11.50 -15.11 -13.00
C ASP A 73 12.40 -15.69 -11.92
N TRP A 74 13.16 -14.84 -11.21
CA TRP A 74 13.97 -15.28 -10.07
C TRP A 74 13.13 -15.91 -8.96
N TRP A 75 11.99 -15.32 -8.62
CA TRP A 75 11.09 -15.86 -7.59
C TRP A 75 10.44 -17.19 -8.02
N SER A 76 10.22 -17.41 -9.32
CA SER A 76 9.65 -18.65 -9.84
C SER A 76 10.53 -19.88 -9.63
N GLU A 77 11.85 -19.68 -9.46
CA GLU A 77 12.82 -20.73 -9.17
C GLU A 77 12.95 -21.05 -7.67
N GLN A 78 12.33 -20.25 -6.78
CA GLN A 78 12.45 -20.42 -5.34
C GLN A 78 11.61 -21.60 -4.84
N LYS A 79 11.99 -22.15 -3.69
CA LYS A 79 11.30 -23.31 -3.08
C LYS A 79 9.90 -23.00 -2.55
N PHE A 80 9.51 -21.74 -2.55
CA PHE A 80 8.20 -21.29 -2.08
C PHE A 80 7.76 -20.04 -2.84
N ASP A 81 6.44 -19.84 -2.91
CA ASP A 81 5.79 -18.62 -3.35
C ASP A 81 4.93 -18.09 -2.19
N LEU A 82 4.76 -16.77 -2.09
CA LEU A 82 3.87 -16.16 -1.10
C LEU A 82 2.40 -16.51 -1.37
N GLY A 83 2.03 -16.81 -2.62
CA GLY A 83 0.66 -17.15 -3.02
C GLY A 83 -0.31 -15.98 -2.89
N ILE A 84 0.20 -14.75 -2.76
CA ILE A 84 -0.62 -13.56 -2.52
C ILE A 84 -1.02 -12.93 -3.84
N GLN A 85 -2.32 -12.77 -4.06
CA GLN A 85 -2.82 -12.04 -5.22
C GLN A 85 -2.53 -10.54 -5.07
N GLU A 86 -2.21 -9.87 -6.18
CA GLU A 86 -1.75 -8.48 -6.20
C GLU A 86 -2.68 -7.49 -5.46
N HIS A 87 -4.01 -7.66 -5.55
CA HIS A 87 -4.97 -6.79 -4.87
C HIS A 87 -5.01 -7.00 -3.36
N LEU A 88 -4.54 -8.14 -2.87
CA LEU A 88 -4.38 -8.46 -1.46
C LEU A 88 -2.98 -8.06 -0.94
N GLY A 89 -2.02 -7.82 -1.83
CA GLY A 89 -0.70 -7.31 -1.48
C GLY A 89 -0.73 -5.96 -0.76
N ASN A 90 0.34 -5.67 0.01
CA ASN A 90 0.43 -4.51 0.90
C ASN A 90 -0.73 -4.46 1.92
N CYS A 91 -1.24 -3.27 2.27
CA CYS A 91 -2.42 -3.18 3.13
C CYS A 91 -3.68 -3.54 2.32
N VAL A 92 -4.45 -4.55 2.74
CA VAL A 92 -5.62 -5.08 2.01
C VAL A 92 -6.57 -3.97 1.54
N PHE A 93 -7.08 -3.13 2.45
CA PHE A 93 -8.01 -2.03 2.14
C PHE A 93 -7.36 -0.66 2.03
N CYS A 94 -6.13 -0.59 1.52
CA CYS A 94 -5.38 0.66 1.40
C CYS A 94 -6.17 1.75 0.66
N ILE A 95 -6.16 2.97 1.18
CA ILE A 95 -6.83 4.13 0.57
C ILE A 95 -6.32 4.47 -0.83
N LYS A 96 -5.09 4.06 -1.19
CA LYS A 96 -4.47 4.39 -2.49
C LYS A 96 -4.81 3.40 -3.61
N LYS A 97 -5.27 2.19 -3.26
CA LYS A 97 -5.73 1.18 -4.23
C LYS A 97 -6.89 1.73 -5.07
N SER A 98 -7.01 1.26 -6.30
CA SER A 98 -8.19 1.53 -7.11
C SER A 98 -9.46 1.02 -6.42
N MET A 99 -10.61 1.60 -6.75
CA MET A 99 -11.89 1.16 -6.19
C MET A 99 -12.17 -0.31 -6.52
N GLN A 100 -11.80 -0.75 -7.72
CA GLN A 100 -11.92 -2.14 -8.16
C GLN A 100 -11.05 -3.09 -7.33
N LYS A 101 -9.80 -2.72 -7.04
CA LYS A 101 -8.91 -3.50 -6.16
C LYS A 101 -9.47 -3.64 -4.75
N VAL A 102 -10.03 -2.55 -4.20
CA VAL A 102 -10.63 -2.56 -2.86
C VAL A 102 -11.89 -3.41 -2.82
N ALA A 103 -12.77 -3.29 -3.83
CA ALA A 103 -13.98 -4.10 -3.92
C ALA A 103 -13.65 -5.59 -4.10
N LEU A 104 -12.70 -5.93 -4.99
CA LEU A 104 -12.25 -7.31 -5.18
C LEU A 104 -11.62 -7.87 -3.90
N ALA A 105 -10.81 -7.07 -3.19
CA ALA A 105 -10.26 -7.47 -1.90
C ALA A 105 -11.36 -7.73 -0.86
N ALA A 106 -12.45 -6.95 -0.85
CA ALA A 106 -13.57 -7.19 0.05
C ALA A 106 -14.39 -8.45 -0.31
N MET A 107 -14.46 -8.80 -1.60
CA MET A 107 -15.06 -10.05 -2.06
C MET A 107 -14.22 -11.28 -1.69
N ASP A 108 -12.89 -11.16 -1.80
CA ASP A 108 -11.96 -12.24 -1.50
C ASP A 108 -11.71 -12.42 0.01
N GLU A 109 -11.81 -11.34 0.80
CA GLU A 109 -11.59 -11.33 2.25
C GLU A 109 -12.79 -10.71 3.01
N PRO A 110 -13.98 -11.34 2.97
CA PRO A 110 -15.21 -10.77 3.53
C PRO A 110 -15.14 -10.60 5.06
N GLU A 111 -14.58 -11.58 5.78
CA GLU A 111 -14.43 -11.49 7.23
C GLU A 111 -13.50 -10.33 7.64
N LEU A 112 -12.44 -10.10 6.87
CA LEU A 112 -11.53 -8.98 7.09
C LEU A 112 -12.21 -7.65 6.76
N ALA A 113 -13.05 -7.62 5.72
CA ALA A 113 -13.84 -6.43 5.37
C ALA A 113 -14.80 -6.07 6.52
N ASP A 114 -15.51 -7.06 7.07
CA ASP A 114 -16.40 -6.86 8.22
C ASP A 114 -15.65 -6.37 9.45
N ALA A 115 -14.50 -6.99 9.78
CA ALA A 115 -13.65 -6.55 10.88
C ALA A 115 -13.15 -5.11 10.67
N PHE A 116 -12.73 -4.76 9.45
CA PHE A 116 -12.25 -3.43 9.12
C PHE A 116 -13.36 -2.39 9.21
N ILE A 117 -14.55 -2.70 8.70
CA ILE A 117 -15.76 -1.87 8.82
C ILE A 117 -16.11 -1.64 10.29
N ASN A 118 -16.13 -2.71 11.09
CA ASN A 118 -16.45 -2.61 12.51
C ASN A 118 -15.49 -1.66 13.23
N ILE A 119 -14.18 -1.80 13.00
CA ILE A 119 -13.17 -0.90 13.57
C ILE A 119 -13.44 0.57 13.17
N LEU A 120 -13.79 0.83 11.91
CA LEU A 120 -14.08 2.18 11.44
C LEU A 120 -15.35 2.74 12.09
N ASP A 121 -16.39 1.93 12.27
CA ASP A 121 -17.65 2.36 12.86
C ASP A 121 -17.54 2.59 14.37
N THR A 122 -16.73 1.80 15.09
CA THR A 122 -16.68 1.84 16.56
C THR A 122 -15.63 2.81 17.11
N GLU A 123 -14.50 2.97 16.42
CA GLU A 123 -13.37 3.78 16.90
C GLU A 123 -13.46 5.25 16.43
N ILE A 124 -14.35 5.59 15.50
CA ILE A 124 -14.47 6.94 14.95
C ILE A 124 -15.67 7.64 15.59
N LYS A 125 -15.42 8.38 16.68
CA LYS A 125 -16.46 9.07 17.44
C LYS A 125 -16.90 10.42 16.86
N THR A 126 -16.63 10.67 15.59
CA THR A 126 -16.91 11.98 14.96
C THR A 126 -18.35 12.12 14.46
N GLY A 127 -19.12 11.02 14.45
CA GLY A 127 -20.49 10.97 13.91
C GLY A 127 -20.57 11.11 12.39
N LYS A 128 -19.43 11.05 11.69
CA LYS A 128 -19.35 11.11 10.23
C LYS A 128 -18.91 9.77 9.68
N GLU A 129 -19.52 9.38 8.56
CA GLU A 129 -19.13 8.21 7.80
C GLU A 129 -17.64 8.26 7.39
N PRO A 130 -16.91 7.13 7.48
CA PRO A 130 -15.49 7.07 7.19
C PRO A 130 -15.23 7.10 5.68
N VAL A 131 -15.27 8.30 5.09
CA VAL A 131 -14.97 8.50 3.66
C VAL A 131 -13.46 8.37 3.43
N MET A 132 -13.05 7.21 2.93
CA MET A 132 -11.62 6.87 2.77
C MET A 132 -11.14 6.91 1.32
N TYR A 133 -12.04 6.63 0.37
CA TYR A 133 -11.68 6.31 -1.01
C TYR A 133 -12.08 7.41 -2.00
N ARG A 134 -11.52 7.33 -3.21
CA ARG A 134 -11.79 8.27 -4.31
C ARG A 134 -13.29 8.35 -4.61
N GLY A 135 -13.74 9.52 -5.07
CA GLY A 135 -15.15 9.75 -5.40
C GLY A 135 -16.07 9.84 -4.18
N ASN A 136 -15.53 10.23 -3.01
CA ASN A 136 -16.30 10.39 -1.76
C ASN A 136 -16.93 9.07 -1.28
N ASN A 137 -16.19 7.96 -1.37
CA ASN A 137 -16.68 6.63 -1.01
C ASN A 137 -16.14 6.13 0.35
N THR A 138 -16.99 5.40 1.07
CA THR A 138 -16.63 4.57 2.23
C THR A 138 -16.36 3.13 1.77
N LEU A 139 -15.85 2.24 2.64
CA LEU A 139 -15.72 0.83 2.27
C LEU A 139 -17.09 0.18 2.00
N LYS A 140 -18.10 0.51 2.82
CA LYS A 140 -19.48 0.05 2.65
C LYS A 140 -20.06 0.51 1.30
N SER A 141 -19.88 1.78 0.94
CA SER A 141 -20.42 2.30 -0.31
C SER A 141 -19.71 1.70 -1.52
N LEU A 142 -18.41 1.38 -1.42
CA LEU A 142 -17.70 0.63 -2.46
C LEU A 142 -18.24 -0.79 -2.60
N ILE A 143 -18.41 -1.53 -1.52
CA ILE A 143 -18.97 -2.89 -1.59
C ILE A 143 -20.36 -2.86 -2.25
N ALA A 144 -21.21 -1.91 -1.86
CA ALA A 144 -22.52 -1.73 -2.48
C ALA A 144 -22.44 -1.34 -3.96
N LEU A 145 -21.51 -0.46 -4.36
CA LEU A 145 -21.34 -0.05 -5.76
C LEU A 145 -20.99 -1.21 -6.69
N PHE A 146 -20.35 -2.26 -6.18
CA PHE A 146 -19.92 -3.43 -6.94
C PHE A 146 -20.77 -4.68 -6.65
N SER A 147 -21.92 -4.55 -5.96
CA SER A 147 -22.74 -5.70 -5.53
C SER A 147 -23.32 -6.53 -6.67
N ASP A 148 -23.58 -5.88 -7.81
CA ASP A 148 -24.19 -6.50 -8.99
C ASP A 148 -23.15 -7.14 -9.93
N ILE A 149 -21.87 -7.01 -9.60
CA ILE A 149 -20.75 -7.54 -10.39
C ILE A 149 -20.22 -8.79 -9.69
N SER A 150 -20.12 -9.89 -10.42
CA SER A 150 -19.54 -11.12 -9.87
C SER A 150 -18.04 -10.96 -9.60
N ARG A 151 -17.53 -11.71 -8.62
CA ARG A 151 -16.10 -11.73 -8.28
C ARG A 151 -15.20 -12.02 -9.49
N ASP A 152 -15.56 -13.02 -10.29
CA ASP A 152 -14.77 -13.42 -11.46
C ASP A 152 -14.82 -12.39 -12.58
N GLU A 153 -15.97 -11.75 -12.77
CA GLU A 153 -16.08 -10.63 -13.70
C GLU A 153 -15.17 -9.47 -13.27
N LEU A 154 -15.18 -9.09 -11.99
CA LEU A 154 -14.31 -8.03 -11.49
C LEU A 154 -12.82 -8.38 -11.60
N ALA A 155 -12.44 -9.62 -11.29
CA ALA A 155 -11.07 -10.11 -11.43
C ALA A 155 -10.59 -10.13 -12.89
N SER A 156 -11.45 -10.50 -13.83
CA SER A 156 -11.11 -10.51 -15.26
C SER A 156 -10.80 -9.10 -15.78
N ARG A 157 -11.58 -8.09 -15.37
CA ARG A 157 -11.36 -6.66 -15.71
C ARG A 157 -10.01 -6.15 -15.21
N MET A 158 -9.52 -6.69 -14.10
CA MET A 158 -8.22 -6.33 -13.55
C MET A 158 -7.06 -7.01 -14.28
N THR A 159 -7.25 -8.23 -14.77
CA THR A 159 -6.24 -8.96 -15.53
C THR A 159 -5.99 -8.31 -16.90
N SER A 160 -7.02 -7.78 -17.55
CA SER A 160 -6.85 -6.97 -18.78
C SER A 160 -6.12 -5.65 -18.54
N MET A 161 -6.22 -5.08 -17.33
CA MET A 161 -5.56 -3.83 -16.96
C MET A 161 -4.07 -4.03 -16.64
N ARG A 162 -3.70 -5.20 -16.11
CA ARG A 162 -2.30 -5.61 -15.84
C ARG A 162 -1.41 -5.61 -17.09
N GLN A 163 -1.98 -5.83 -18.28
CA GLN A 163 -1.22 -5.91 -19.53
C GLN A 163 -0.68 -4.55 -19.99
N TYR A 164 -1.20 -3.43 -19.46
CA TYR A 164 -0.89 -2.09 -19.95
C TYR A 164 -0.27 -1.15 -18.92
N ASP A 165 -0.23 -1.49 -17.63
CA ASP A 165 0.13 -0.52 -16.59
C ASP A 165 1.28 -1.00 -15.68
N SER A 166 2.49 -0.51 -15.97
CA SER A 166 3.61 -0.48 -15.01
C SER A 166 3.28 0.36 -13.75
N GLY A 167 2.19 1.13 -13.79
CA GLY A 167 1.66 1.93 -12.69
C GLY A 167 0.98 1.17 -11.56
N SER A 168 0.82 -0.16 -11.61
CA SER A 168 0.28 -0.90 -10.45
C SER A 168 1.11 -0.71 -9.17
N CYS A 169 2.43 -0.50 -9.31
CA CYS A 169 3.32 -0.14 -8.21
C CYS A 169 3.14 1.30 -7.68
N SER A 170 2.48 2.18 -8.45
CA SER A 170 2.16 3.57 -8.04
C SER A 170 0.93 3.69 -7.14
N GLU A 171 0.11 2.63 -7.06
CA GLU A 171 -1.06 2.57 -6.17
C GLU A 171 -0.71 2.09 -4.75
N SER A 172 0.56 1.81 -4.47
CA SER A 172 1.03 1.43 -3.14
C SER A 172 1.29 2.66 -2.28
N CYS A 173 0.73 2.66 -1.06
CA CYS A 173 1.06 3.66 -0.06
C CYS A 173 2.34 3.24 0.67
N GLU A 174 3.49 3.56 0.08
CA GLU A 174 4.82 3.18 0.57
C GLU A 174 5.27 4.04 1.76
N ALA A 175 5.96 3.44 2.71
CA ALA A 175 6.48 4.11 3.91
C ALA A 175 7.40 5.30 3.59
N PHE A 176 8.12 5.21 2.47
CA PHE A 176 9.11 6.21 2.05
C PHE A 176 8.71 6.92 0.76
N SER A 177 7.41 6.92 0.42
CA SER A 177 6.89 7.74 -0.69
C SER A 177 6.74 9.20 -0.28
N CYS A 178 6.93 10.13 -1.23
CA CYS A 178 6.83 11.58 -1.02
C CYS A 178 5.43 12.11 -0.61
N GLN A 179 4.50 11.25 -0.22
CA GLN A 179 3.09 11.65 -0.09
C GLN A 179 2.78 12.46 1.17
N LEU A 180 3.70 12.57 2.13
CA LEU A 180 3.53 13.40 3.33
C LEU A 180 4.87 13.92 3.87
N GLY A 181 5.60 14.73 3.10
CA GLY A 181 6.73 15.50 3.63
C GLY A 181 7.78 14.68 4.39
N PHE A 182 7.91 13.38 4.09
CA PHE A 182 8.83 12.49 4.78
C PHE A 182 10.23 12.97 4.49
N ASN A 183 10.86 13.57 5.49
CA ASN A 183 12.23 14.00 5.38
C ASN A 183 13.11 12.77 5.61
N PHE A 184 13.73 12.30 4.54
CA PHE A 184 14.69 11.20 4.61
C PHE A 184 15.84 11.51 5.58
N GLU A 185 16.16 12.79 5.82
CA GLU A 185 17.19 13.22 6.78
C GLU A 185 16.79 13.00 8.24
N ASP A 186 15.48 12.95 8.54
CA ASP A 186 15.00 12.67 9.89
C ASP A 186 14.94 11.17 10.19
N ALA A 187 14.95 10.35 9.12
CA ALA A 187 14.80 8.90 9.17
C ALA A 187 16.11 8.13 8.98
N ALA A 188 17.21 8.83 8.68
CA ALA A 188 18.57 8.31 8.76
C ALA A 188 19.19 8.73 10.10
#